data_AF-A0A9E5DCZ4-F1
#
_entry.id   AF-A0A9E5DCZ4-F1
#
_cell.length_a   1.000
_cell.length_b   1.000
_cell.length_c   1.000
_cell.angle_alpha   90.00
_cell.angle_beta   90.00
_cell.angle_gamma   90.00
#
_symmetry.space_group_name_H-M   'P 1'
#
loop_
_entity.id
_entity.type
_entity.pdbx_description
1 polymer ?
#
loop_
_entity_poly.entity_id
_entity_poly.type
_entity_poly.pdbx_seq_one_letter_code
_entity_poly.pdbx_strand_id
1 'polypeptide(L)' 'KKRLLRAAAEAIGSIESPKVVDLLIKTLSVKDAYVRKRVVLALGKFNNKEVIDALKTCLNDKNIQVQKAAKKSLNQLR' A
#
# COMPACT_ATOMS: atom_id res chain seq x y z
N LYS A 1 -15.50 -10.60 5.22
CA LYS A 1 -14.06 -10.23 5.38
C LYS A 1 -13.53 -9.28 4.28
N LYS A 2 -13.76 -9.51 2.97
CA LYS A 2 -13.26 -8.63 1.88
C LYS A 2 -13.78 -7.17 1.89
N ARG A 3 -15.01 -6.91 2.35
CA ARG A 3 -15.59 -5.55 2.39
C ARG A 3 -14.94 -4.63 3.43
N LEU A 4 -14.57 -5.20 4.59
CA LEU A 4 -13.94 -4.43 5.67
C LEU A 4 -12.58 -3.85 5.25
N LEU A 5 -11.81 -4.62 4.48
CA LEU A 5 -10.48 -4.21 4.01
C LEU A 5 -10.54 -3.10 2.94
N ARG A 6 -11.60 -3.06 2.12
CA ARG A 6 -11.80 -1.97 1.14
C ARG A 6 -12.11 -0.65 1.84
N ALA A 7 -13.06 -0.67 2.77
CA ALA A 7 -13.42 0.51 3.56
C ALA A 7 -12.23 0.99 4.41
N ALA A 8 -11.48 0.06 5.00
CA ALA A 8 -10.25 0.39 5.73
C ALA A 8 -9.21 1.05 4.83
N ALA A 9 -8.90 0.49 3.65
CA ALA A 9 -7.94 1.07 2.72
C ALA A 9 -8.33 2.47 2.23
N GLU A 10 -9.63 2.78 2.13
CA GLU A 10 -10.15 4.10 1.77
C GLU A 10 -10.08 5.10 2.93
N ALA A 11 -10.46 4.69 4.14
CA ALA A 11 -10.42 5.55 5.33
C ALA A 11 -8.98 5.85 5.82
N ILE A 12 -8.04 4.93 5.58
CA ILE A 12 -6.66 4.99 6.06
C ILE A 12 -5.85 6.11 5.39
N GLY A 13 -6.19 6.50 4.15
CA GLY A 13 -5.45 7.53 3.42
C GLY A 13 -5.49 8.94 4.02
N SER A 14 -6.16 9.14 5.17
CA SER A 14 -6.33 10.40 5.89
C SER A 14 -5.83 10.35 7.35
N ILE A 15 -5.27 9.24 7.83
CA ILE A 15 -4.78 9.11 9.21
C ILE A 15 -3.27 8.84 9.21
N GLU A 16 -2.49 9.83 9.60
CA GLU A 16 -1.05 9.71 9.88
C GLU A 16 -0.83 9.08 11.27
N SER A 17 -1.15 7.79 11.42
CA SER A 17 -0.81 7.03 12.62
C SER A 17 0.20 5.93 12.29
N PRO A 18 1.29 5.79 13.05
CA PRO A 18 2.26 4.70 12.86
C PRO A 18 1.61 3.30 12.84
N LYS A 19 0.57 3.09 13.66
CA LYS A 19 -0.19 1.82 13.70
C LYS A 19 -0.89 1.50 12.37
N VAL A 20 -1.22 2.52 11.59
CA VAL A 20 -1.88 2.38 10.29
C VAL A 20 -0.90 1.90 9.22
N VAL A 21 0.35 2.38 9.27
CA VAL A 21 1.42 1.93 8.37
C VAL A 21 1.67 0.44 8.54
N ASP A 22 1.84 -0.03 9.78
CA ASP A 22 2.05 -1.45 10.08
C ASP A 22 0.92 -2.33 9.53
N LEU A 23 -0.33 -1.89 9.72
CA LEU A 23 -1.50 -2.62 9.25
C LEU A 23 -1.55 -2.68 7.71
N LEU A 24 -1.24 -1.58 7.04
CA LEU A 24 -1.16 -1.52 5.59
C LEU A 24 -0.06 -2.45 5.05
N ILE A 25 1.14 -2.40 5.63
CA ILE A 25 2.26 -3.28 5.23
C ILE A 25 1.85 -4.75 5.38
N LYS A 26 1.23 -5.14 6.50
CA LYS A 26 0.70 -6.51 6.69
C LYS A 26 -0.34 -6.89 5.63
N THR A 27 -1.13 -5.93 5.15
CA THR A 27 -2.17 -6.18 4.14
C THR A 27 -1.58 -6.47 2.75
N LEU A 28 -0.30 -6.14 2.50
CA LEU A 28 0.40 -6.50 1.27
C LEU A 28 0.56 -8.02 1.09
N SER A 29 0.44 -8.83 2.15
CA SER A 29 0.49 -10.29 2.06
C SER A 29 -0.82 -10.93 1.57
N VAL A 30 -1.89 -10.14 1.37
CA VAL A 30 -3.19 -10.67 0.92
C VAL A 30 -3.13 -11.08 -0.56
N LYS A 31 -3.74 -12.23 -0.89
CA LYS A 31 -3.75 -12.79 -2.27
C LYS A 31 -4.43 -11.89 -3.29
N ASP A 32 -5.40 -11.08 -2.88
CA ASP A 32 -6.19 -10.23 -3.76
C ASP A 32 -5.37 -9.03 -4.27
N ALA A 33 -5.03 -9.05 -5.56
CA ALA A 33 -4.21 -8.02 -6.19
C ALA A 33 -4.90 -6.64 -6.21
N TYR A 34 -6.24 -6.60 -6.23
CA TYR A 34 -6.96 -5.33 -6.15
C TYR A 34 -6.76 -4.68 -4.78
N VAL A 35 -6.81 -5.48 -3.70
CA VAL A 35 -6.54 -5.01 -2.35
C VAL A 35 -5.09 -4.52 -2.23
N ARG A 36 -4.11 -5.31 -2.68
CA ARG A 36 -2.69 -4.90 -2.66
C ARG A 36 -2.46 -3.59 -3.41
N LYS A 37 -3.05 -3.43 -4.60
CA LYS A 37 -2.96 -2.17 -5.36
C LYS A 37 -3.45 -0.97 -4.55
N ARG A 38 -4.62 -1.10 -3.88
CA ARG A 38 -5.17 0.00 -3.06
C ARG A 38 -4.27 0.32 -1.88
N VAL A 39 -3.74 -0.70 -1.21
CA VAL A 39 -2.78 -0.55 -0.11
C VAL A 39 -1.50 0.16 -0.57
N VAL A 40 -0.93 -0.25 -1.69
CA VAL A 40 0.29 0.37 -2.27
C VAL A 40 0.06 1.85 -2.61
N LEU A 41 -1.12 2.20 -3.13
CA LEU A 41 -1.46 3.62 -3.38
C LEU A 41 -1.65 4.41 -2.08
N ALA A 42 -2.24 3.80 -1.04
CA ALA A 42 -2.38 4.44 0.26
C ALA A 42 -1.02 4.65 0.94
N LEU A 43 -0.15 3.64 0.89
CA LEU A 43 1.22 3.70 1.39
C LEU A 43 2.02 4.83 0.73
N GLY A 44 1.79 5.13 -0.55
CA GLY A 44 2.43 6.26 -1.25
C GLY A 44 2.16 7.65 -0.67
N LYS A 45 1.28 7.78 0.33
CA LYS A 45 1.05 9.03 1.07
C LYS A 45 1.92 9.18 2.32
N PHE A 46 2.64 8.13 2.74
CA PHE A 46 3.41 8.11 3.96
C PHE A 46 4.90 8.18 3.64
N ASN A 47 5.57 9.24 4.06
CA ASN A 47 7.00 9.43 3.80
C ASN A 47 7.87 8.89 4.94
N ASN A 48 7.89 7.57 5.12
CA ASN A 48 8.77 6.91 6.08
C ASN A 48 9.58 5.77 5.44
N LYS A 49 10.69 5.40 6.08
CA LYS A 49 11.65 4.43 5.53
C LYS A 49 11.02 3.05 5.28
N GLU A 50 10.21 2.57 6.21
CA GLU A 50 9.56 1.26 6.13
C GLU A 50 8.57 1.18 4.95
N VAL A 51 7.83 2.26 4.70
CA VAL A 51 6.93 2.40 3.55
C VAL A 51 7.72 2.33 2.25
N ILE A 52 8.84 3.06 2.17
CA ILE A 52 9.67 3.06 0.96
C ILE A 52 10.17 1.65 0.65
N ASP A 53 10.63 0.90 1.66
CA ASP A 53 11.11 -0.47 1.47
C ASP A 53 9.97 -1.42 1.09
N ALA A 54 8.78 -1.30 1.71
CA ALA A 54 7.60 -2.07 1.31
C ALA A 54 7.15 -1.77 -0.13
N LEU A 55 7.19 -0.51 -0.56
CA LEU A 55 6.87 -0.10 -1.92
C LEU A 55 7.90 -0.64 -2.93
N LYS A 56 9.19 -0.68 -2.59
CA LYS A 56 10.22 -1.32 -3.44
C LYS A 56 9.95 -2.81 -3.64
N THR A 57 9.56 -3.54 -2.60
CA THR A 57 9.16 -4.95 -2.74
C THR A 57 7.98 -5.10 -3.71
N CYS A 58 7.02 -4.18 -3.68
CA CYS A 58 5.84 -4.21 -4.55
C CYS A 58 6.16 -3.94 -6.04
N LEU A 59 7.34 -3.43 -6.38
CA LEU A 59 7.80 -3.33 -7.77
C LEU A 59 7.94 -4.70 -8.46
N ASN A 60 8.12 -5.76 -7.67
CA ASN A 60 8.24 -7.14 -8.12
C ASN A 60 6.97 -7.96 -7.86
N ASP A 61 5.82 -7.31 -7.58
CA ASP A 61 4.56 -8.01 -7.36
C ASP A 61 4.14 -8.84 -8.59
N LYS A 62 3.51 -9.99 -8.38
CA LYS A 62 3.03 -10.86 -9.49
C LYS A 62 2.01 -10.17 -10.40
N ASN A 63 1.36 -9.10 -9.95
CA ASN A 63 0.37 -8.35 -10.70
C ASN A 63 0.92 -7.01 -11.19
N ILE A 64 0.89 -6.81 -12.51
CA ILE A 64 1.38 -5.60 -13.20
C ILE A 64 0.74 -4.30 -12.66
N GLN A 65 -0.54 -4.34 -12.26
CA GLN A 65 -1.22 -3.15 -11.73
C GLN A 65 -0.69 -2.74 -10.36
N VAL A 66 -0.23 -3.71 -9.56
CA VAL A 66 0.41 -3.45 -8.26
C VAL A 66 1.82 -2.88 -8.49
N GLN A 67 2.59 -3.43 -9.43
CA GLN A 67 3.91 -2.89 -9.80
C GLN A 67 3.81 -1.43 -10.28
N LYS A 68 2.84 -1.12 -11.17
CA LYS A 68 2.59 0.24 -11.66
C LYS A 68 2.21 1.18 -10.52
N ALA A 69 1.38 0.72 -9.58
CA ALA A 69 1.03 1.49 -8.39
C ALA A 69 2.27 1.78 -7.53
N ALA A 70 3.14 0.79 -7.31
CA ALA A 70 4.35 0.94 -6.53
C ALA A 70 5.31 1.96 -7.15
N LYS A 71 5.54 1.88 -8.47
CA LYS A 71 6.35 2.87 -9.20
C LYS A 71 5.78 4.28 -9.08
N LYS A 72 4.44 4.41 -9.18
CA LYS A 72 3.76 5.69 -9.01
C LYS A 72 3.94 6.24 -7.59
N SER A 73 3.67 5.42 -6.57
CA SER A 73 3.80 5.80 -5.16
C SER A 73 5.24 6.24 -4.83
N LEU A 74 6.26 5.49 -5.28
CA LEU A 74 7.66 5.86 -5.08
C LEU A 74 8.05 7.17 -5.77
N ASN A 75 7.50 7.44 -6.97
CA ASN A 75 7.74 8.72 -7.65
C ASN A 75 7.08 9.90 -6.93
N GLN A 76 6.00 9.68 -6.18
CA GLN A 76 5.30 10.72 -5.41
C GLN A 76 5.99 11.05 -4.08
N LEU A 77 6.85 10.16 -3.58
CA LEU A 77 7.64 10.34 -2.36
C LEU A 77 9.01 10.99 -2.62
N ARG A 78 9.33 11.33 -3.88
CA ARG A 78 10.56 12.01 -4.28
C ARG A 78 10.46 13.52 -4.12
#